data_AF-H8G4R8-F1
#
_entry.id   AF-H8G4R8-F1
#
_cell.length_a   1.000
_cell.length_b   1.000
_cell.length_c   1.000
_cell.angle_alpha   90.00
_cell.angle_beta   90.00
_cell.angle_gamma   90.00
#
_symmetry.space_group_name_H-M   'P 1'
#
loop_
_entity.id
_entity.type
_entity.pdbx_description
1 polymer ?
#
loop_
_entity_poly.entity_id
_entity_poly.type
_entity_poly.pdbx_seq_one_letter_code
_entity_poly.pdbx_strand_id
1 'polypeptide(L)'
;MRPPPCPADRVLRPGILPGHAGYPAPMASRLDPYRAKRRKGRTPEPLPEDAGSGAPDRGPGERFVIHEHHARRLHWDVRLERDGVLVSFAVPKGLPEEPGTVRLAVHTEDHPLDYATFSGEIPKGEYGAGRMTIWDQGEYETVKWTDREVSVVLHGERVDGRYVFFRSRGSDADDRDGKDWNVIRSDPPGDPEWTALPPAMKPMLAVAGTLPEDDAAYGYEFKWDGVRALTRVEGGRATLFSRRGEDISAVYPELRALGEQLGSTQVWLDGEIVALRDGRPSFAALQSRMQAGEPRARRLSRQVPVTYLVFDLLHLDGHSCLDLPYRHRRDLLEKLEIGGEHWQVPPWFSGGGSAVVEAAAEQELEGVIAKRLDSPYRPGERHGSWLKITDLLTCEVVIGGWRPGEGRRADTFGSLMLGLPRPDGLHYVGQVGTGFDDDTLRTLASRLRRLERRTSPFTTPLPRDRAAGAHWVSPKLVGEVAFKAWTDEGRLRAPAWRGLRPDRTPEELIR
;
A
#
# COMPACT_ATOMS: atom_id res chain seq x y z
N MET A 1 -3.81 -56.97 35.97
CA MET A 1 -2.97 -56.88 34.76
C MET A 1 -2.32 -55.51 34.77
N ARG A 2 -1.03 -55.45 35.15
CA ARG A 2 -0.20 -54.23 35.17
C ARG A 2 0.89 -54.39 34.09
N PRO A 3 1.26 -53.34 33.34
CA PRO A 3 2.33 -53.40 32.37
C PRO A 3 3.71 -53.49 33.05
N PRO A 4 4.71 -54.14 32.42
CA PRO A 4 6.05 -54.31 32.97
C PRO A 4 6.93 -53.06 32.82
N PRO A 5 8.04 -52.95 33.58
CA PRO A 5 8.87 -51.75 33.68
C PRO A 5 10.05 -51.71 32.70
N CYS A 6 10.61 -50.52 32.57
CA CYS A 6 11.76 -50.07 31.79
C CYS A 6 13.07 -50.84 32.09
N PRO A 7 14.02 -50.94 31.15
CA PRO A 7 15.44 -51.10 31.46
C PRO A 7 16.23 -49.80 31.23
N ALA A 8 17.06 -49.49 32.23
CA ALA A 8 17.99 -48.37 32.32
C ALA A 8 19.28 -48.55 31.50
N ASP A 9 19.97 -47.42 31.33
CA ASP A 9 21.41 -47.20 31.16
C ASP A 9 22.26 -48.19 30.36
N ARG A 10 22.73 -47.71 29.20
CA ARG A 10 23.96 -48.22 28.58
C ARG A 10 24.92 -47.07 28.27
N VAL A 11 25.98 -47.03 29.07
CA VAL A 11 27.18 -46.19 28.97
C VAL A 11 27.74 -46.19 27.54
N LEU A 12 27.88 -45.00 26.94
CA LEU A 12 28.58 -44.78 25.67
C LEU A 12 30.11 -44.80 25.90
N ARG A 13 30.81 -45.69 25.19
CA ARG A 13 32.25 -45.56 24.89
C ARG A 13 32.40 -45.11 23.42
N PRO A 14 33.47 -44.38 23.07
CA PRO A 14 33.56 -43.65 21.80
C PRO A 14 33.79 -44.62 20.64
N GLY A 15 32.82 -44.70 19.74
CA GLY A 15 32.91 -45.42 18.47
C GLY A 15 33.40 -44.50 17.37
N ILE A 16 34.50 -44.88 16.74
CA ILE A 16 35.12 -44.27 15.56
C ILE A 16 34.08 -44.15 14.43
N LEU A 17 33.91 -42.94 13.89
CA LEU A 17 33.06 -42.65 12.73
C LEU A 17 33.64 -43.30 11.46
N PRO A 18 32.86 -44.03 10.64
CA PRO A 18 33.27 -44.41 9.30
C PRO A 18 33.14 -43.22 8.34
N GLY A 19 34.10 -43.14 7.42
CA GLY A 19 34.41 -41.95 6.63
C GLY A 19 33.34 -41.52 5.63
N HIS A 20 33.26 -40.21 5.45
CA HIS A 20 32.53 -39.55 4.38
C HIS A 20 33.26 -39.78 3.05
N ALA A 21 32.67 -40.57 2.15
CA ALA A 21 33.05 -40.64 0.75
C ALA A 21 32.09 -39.76 -0.06
N GLY A 22 32.58 -38.57 -0.40
CA GLY A 22 31.91 -37.57 -1.23
C GLY A 22 32.70 -36.28 -1.17
N TYR A 23 33.81 -36.20 -1.92
CA TYR A 23 34.56 -34.96 -2.02
C TYR A 23 33.64 -33.87 -2.61
N PRO A 24 33.46 -32.71 -1.96
CA PRO A 24 32.79 -31.59 -2.61
C PRO A 24 33.57 -31.25 -3.89
N ALA A 25 32.84 -30.88 -4.95
CA ALA A 25 33.47 -30.45 -6.19
C ALA A 25 34.46 -29.30 -5.87
N PRO A 26 35.67 -29.28 -6.47
CA PRO A 26 36.69 -28.29 -6.14
C PRO A 26 36.11 -26.87 -6.28
N MET A 27 36.44 -25.94 -5.36
CA MET A 27 35.87 -24.57 -5.31
C MET A 27 35.78 -23.88 -6.68
N ALA A 28 36.77 -24.12 -7.55
CA ALA A 28 36.79 -23.60 -8.91
C ALA A 28 35.57 -24.01 -9.74
N SER A 29 35.06 -25.25 -9.62
CA SER A 29 33.91 -25.70 -10.40
C SER A 29 32.56 -25.17 -9.90
N ARG A 30 32.47 -24.74 -8.63
CA ARG A 30 31.25 -24.11 -8.07
C ARG A 30 31.02 -22.70 -8.61
N LEU A 31 32.08 -21.96 -8.93
CA LEU A 31 32.01 -20.58 -9.45
C LEU A 31 31.86 -20.50 -10.98
N ASP A 32 31.89 -21.62 -11.70
CA ASP A 32 31.78 -21.61 -13.17
C ASP A 32 30.44 -21.08 -13.69
N PRO A 33 29.27 -21.40 -13.08
CA PRO A 33 28.01 -20.77 -13.45
C PRO A 33 28.01 -19.25 -13.24
N TYR A 34 28.69 -18.76 -12.21
CA TYR A 34 28.85 -17.33 -11.94
C TYR A 34 29.74 -16.67 -13.01
N ARG A 35 30.91 -17.25 -13.29
CA ARG A 35 31.83 -16.77 -14.32
C ARG A 35 31.17 -16.69 -15.70
N ALA A 36 30.41 -17.71 -16.08
CA ALA A 36 29.72 -17.77 -17.36
C ALA A 36 28.72 -16.61 -17.58
N LYS A 37 28.24 -15.99 -16.49
CA LYS A 37 27.27 -14.88 -16.52
C LYS A 37 27.91 -13.50 -16.42
N ARG A 38 29.24 -13.39 -16.27
CA ARG A 38 29.96 -12.12 -16.11
C ARG A 38 30.93 -11.85 -17.26
N ARG A 39 31.21 -10.59 -17.54
CA ARG A 39 32.08 -10.16 -18.64
C ARG A 39 33.06 -9.09 -18.15
N LYS A 40 34.36 -9.44 -18.14
CA LYS A 40 35.44 -8.52 -17.75
C LYS A 40 35.35 -7.19 -18.49
N GLY A 41 35.39 -6.09 -17.74
CA GLY A 41 35.28 -4.73 -18.27
C GLY A 41 33.85 -4.25 -18.61
N ARG A 42 32.83 -5.11 -18.51
CA ARG A 42 31.41 -4.74 -18.68
C ARG A 42 30.62 -4.86 -17.39
N THR A 43 30.92 -5.87 -16.58
CA THR A 43 30.30 -6.10 -15.28
C THR A 43 31.21 -5.52 -14.18
N PRO A 44 30.73 -4.59 -13.33
CA PRO A 44 31.50 -4.07 -12.20
C PRO A 44 31.71 -5.09 -11.07
N GLU A 45 31.01 -6.23 -11.12
CA GLU A 45 31.11 -7.28 -10.12
C GLU A 45 32.48 -7.99 -10.09
N PRO A 46 32.92 -8.48 -8.91
CA PRO A 46 34.24 -9.10 -8.76
C PRO A 46 34.39 -10.39 -9.57
N LEU A 47 35.48 -10.50 -10.33
CA LEU A 47 35.85 -11.71 -11.06
C LEU A 47 36.92 -12.50 -10.28
N PRO A 48 36.81 -13.83 -10.17
CA PRO A 48 37.75 -14.63 -9.37
C PRO A 48 39.22 -14.58 -9.84
N GLU A 49 39.50 -14.17 -11.08
CA GLU A 49 40.89 -13.99 -11.58
C GLU A 49 41.54 -12.68 -11.12
N ASP A 50 40.75 -11.70 -10.71
CA ASP A 50 41.23 -10.39 -10.25
C ASP A 50 41.50 -10.37 -8.73
N ALA A 51 41.18 -11.47 -8.03
CA ALA A 51 41.46 -11.66 -6.61
C ALA A 51 42.82 -12.33 -6.41
N GLY A 52 43.84 -11.54 -6.03
CA GLY A 52 45.04 -12.08 -5.41
C GLY A 52 44.63 -12.96 -4.22
N SER A 53 45.29 -14.10 -4.08
CA SER A 53 45.20 -15.04 -2.96
C SER A 53 45.27 -14.31 -1.61
N GLY A 54 44.11 -13.93 -1.08
CA GLY A 54 43.98 -13.08 0.07
C GLY A 54 42.65 -13.27 0.77
N ALA A 55 42.24 -14.52 0.97
CA ALA A 55 41.33 -14.79 2.07
C ALA A 55 42.10 -14.39 3.36
N PRO A 56 41.59 -13.45 4.19
CA PRO A 56 42.10 -13.36 5.54
C PRO A 56 41.90 -14.73 6.19
N ASP A 57 42.91 -15.18 6.93
CA ASP A 57 43.00 -16.43 7.68
C ASP A 57 41.93 -16.47 8.80
N ARG A 58 40.65 -16.48 8.41
CA ARG A 58 39.49 -16.72 9.26
C ARG A 58 38.99 -18.12 8.93
N GLY A 59 38.68 -18.90 9.97
CA GLY A 59 38.15 -20.26 9.85
C GLY A 59 36.86 -20.35 9.03
N PRO A 60 36.31 -21.57 8.82
CA PRO A 60 35.15 -21.79 7.95
C PRO A 60 33.99 -20.84 8.30
N GLY A 61 33.55 -20.10 7.27
CA GLY A 61 32.72 -18.91 7.37
C GLY A 61 31.42 -19.01 8.16
N GLU A 62 31.22 -17.99 8.99
CA GLU A 62 30.05 -17.74 9.84
C GLU A 62 29.34 -16.45 9.40
N ARG A 63 29.56 -15.92 8.18
CA ARG A 63 29.04 -14.60 7.76
C ARG A 63 27.91 -14.70 6.77
N PHE A 64 26.97 -13.76 6.87
CA PHE A 64 25.95 -13.55 5.85
C PHE A 64 25.96 -12.11 5.36
N VAL A 65 25.44 -11.93 4.15
CA VAL A 65 25.10 -10.64 3.61
C VAL A 65 23.75 -10.73 2.90
N ILE A 66 22.94 -9.70 3.06
CA ILE A 66 21.69 -9.54 2.33
C ILE A 66 21.85 -8.32 1.43
N HIS A 67 21.73 -8.53 0.12
CA HIS A 67 21.70 -7.41 -0.83
C HIS A 67 20.27 -7.08 -1.20
N GLU A 68 19.92 -5.79 -1.20
CA GLU A 68 18.71 -5.29 -1.85
C GLU A 68 19.03 -5.02 -3.32
N HIS A 69 18.32 -5.70 -4.23
CA HIS A 69 18.59 -5.67 -5.66
C HIS A 69 17.41 -5.08 -6.44
N HIS A 70 17.60 -3.84 -6.89
CA HIS A 70 16.69 -3.12 -7.79
C HIS A 70 16.94 -3.53 -9.25
N ALA A 71 16.67 -4.80 -9.55
CA ALA A 71 16.75 -5.37 -10.89
C ALA A 71 15.47 -5.06 -11.71
N ARG A 72 15.06 -5.97 -12.60
CA ARG A 72 13.72 -5.88 -13.24
C ARG A 72 12.57 -5.90 -12.23
N ARG A 73 12.81 -6.50 -11.07
CA ARG A 73 11.92 -6.55 -9.91
C ARG A 73 12.80 -6.45 -8.67
N LEU A 74 12.33 -5.71 -7.69
CA LEU A 74 12.95 -5.66 -6.37
C LEU A 74 12.94 -7.05 -5.72
N HIS A 75 14.07 -7.44 -5.14
CA HIS A 75 14.23 -8.66 -4.35
C HIS A 75 15.44 -8.52 -3.43
N TRP A 76 15.57 -9.45 -2.47
CA TRP A 76 16.69 -9.52 -1.55
C TRP A 76 17.48 -10.79 -1.77
N ASP A 77 18.77 -10.67 -2.07
CA ASP A 77 19.66 -11.82 -2.16
C ASP A 77 20.25 -12.12 -0.79
N VAL A 78 19.79 -13.20 -0.16
CA VAL A 78 20.38 -13.73 1.08
C VAL A 78 21.54 -14.64 0.70
N ARG A 79 22.73 -14.31 1.20
CA ARG A 79 23.97 -14.98 0.83
C ARG A 79 24.68 -15.45 2.08
N LEU A 80 24.96 -16.75 2.15
CA LEU A 80 25.57 -17.42 3.30
C LEU A 80 26.96 -17.91 2.91
N GLU A 81 27.98 -17.50 3.66
CA GLU A 81 29.35 -17.97 3.46
C GLU A 81 29.48 -19.45 3.79
N ARG A 82 29.74 -20.30 2.80
CA ARG A 82 29.85 -21.76 2.99
C ARG A 82 30.87 -22.36 2.05
N ASP A 83 31.77 -23.19 2.58
CA ASP A 83 32.78 -23.92 1.82
C ASP A 83 33.58 -23.03 0.83
N GLY A 84 33.87 -21.79 1.23
CA GLY A 84 34.65 -20.82 0.44
C GLY A 84 33.88 -20.11 -0.67
N VAL A 85 32.55 -20.21 -0.70
CA VAL A 85 31.67 -19.45 -1.61
C VAL A 85 30.50 -18.83 -0.84
N LEU A 86 29.72 -17.97 -1.51
CA LEU A 86 28.46 -17.45 -1.00
C LEU A 86 27.29 -18.22 -1.63
N VAL A 87 26.68 -19.12 -0.85
CA VAL A 87 25.45 -19.82 -1.24
C VAL A 87 24.29 -18.83 -1.19
N SER A 88 23.60 -18.67 -2.32
CA SER A 88 22.77 -17.48 -2.57
C SER A 88 21.32 -17.82 -2.89
N PHE A 89 20.41 -17.11 -2.22
CA PHE A 89 18.96 -17.22 -2.39
C PHE A 89 18.36 -15.85 -2.70
N ALA A 90 17.72 -15.71 -3.86
CA ALA A 90 16.93 -14.54 -4.20
C ALA A 90 15.52 -14.65 -3.57
N VAL A 91 15.19 -13.76 -2.64
CA VAL A 91 13.92 -13.74 -1.89
C VAL A 91 13.10 -12.52 -2.33
N PRO A 92 12.11 -12.66 -3.24
CA PRO A 92 11.44 -11.52 -3.87
C PRO A 92 10.69 -10.58 -2.92
N LYS A 93 10.29 -11.07 -1.75
CA LYS A 93 9.59 -10.28 -0.72
C LYS A 93 10.45 -10.04 0.52
N GLY A 94 11.74 -10.38 0.48
CA GLY A 94 12.62 -10.33 1.64
C GLY A 94 12.33 -11.45 2.65
N LEU A 95 13.19 -11.58 3.66
CA LEU A 95 13.01 -12.57 4.73
C LEU A 95 11.72 -12.29 5.53
N PRO A 96 10.91 -13.32 5.85
CA PRO A 96 9.69 -13.13 6.62
C PRO A 96 10.01 -12.71 8.06
N GLU A 97 9.31 -11.70 8.56
CA GLU A 97 9.36 -11.34 9.99
C GLU A 97 8.33 -12.12 10.80
N GLU A 98 7.14 -12.35 10.23
CA GLU A 98 6.08 -13.10 10.91
C GLU A 98 6.37 -14.61 10.89
N PRO A 99 6.39 -15.29 12.05
CA PRO A 99 6.60 -16.73 12.13
C PRO A 99 5.56 -17.50 11.33
N GLY A 100 5.99 -18.55 10.62
CA GLY A 100 5.11 -19.39 9.80
C GLY A 100 4.73 -18.80 8.43
N THR A 101 5.10 -17.54 8.14
CA THR A 101 4.97 -16.96 6.80
C THR A 101 5.98 -17.58 5.85
N VAL A 102 5.49 -18.34 4.87
CA VAL A 102 6.31 -18.95 3.82
C VAL A 102 6.53 -17.94 2.70
N ARG A 103 7.80 -17.67 2.37
CA ARG A 103 8.18 -16.84 1.21
C ARG A 103 9.02 -17.65 0.22
N LEU A 104 8.84 -17.39 -1.07
CA LEU A 104 9.68 -17.98 -2.12
C LEU A 104 11.13 -17.53 -1.94
N ALA A 105 12.06 -18.48 -2.06
CA ALA A 105 13.50 -18.25 -2.08
C ALA A 105 14.06 -18.98 -3.30
N VAL A 106 14.48 -18.28 -4.34
CA VAL A 106 15.02 -18.91 -5.54
C VAL A 106 16.51 -19.13 -5.33
N HIS A 107 16.96 -20.39 -5.37
CA HIS A 107 18.39 -20.69 -5.28
C HIS A 107 19.10 -20.25 -6.57
N THR A 108 20.04 -19.31 -6.46
CA THR A 108 20.84 -18.78 -7.57
C THR A 108 22.22 -19.43 -7.61
N GLU A 109 23.07 -19.04 -8.57
CA GLU A 109 24.47 -19.47 -8.58
C GLU A 109 25.22 -19.05 -7.30
N ASP A 110 26.25 -19.81 -6.95
CA ASP A 110 27.19 -19.45 -5.88
C ASP A 110 28.01 -18.23 -6.31
N HIS A 111 28.31 -17.35 -5.37
CA HIS A 111 29.09 -16.13 -5.62
C HIS A 111 30.47 -16.18 -4.93
N PRO A 112 31.49 -15.48 -5.46
CA PRO A 112 32.79 -15.37 -4.79
C PRO A 112 32.65 -14.59 -3.46
N LEU A 113 33.54 -14.85 -2.49
CA LEU A 113 33.49 -14.21 -1.17
C LEU A 113 33.60 -12.69 -1.23
N ASP A 114 34.39 -12.15 -2.17
CA ASP A 114 34.55 -10.71 -2.38
C ASP A 114 33.24 -10.01 -2.77
N TYR A 115 32.27 -10.78 -3.28
CA TYR A 115 30.94 -10.27 -3.57
C TYR A 115 30.20 -9.83 -2.30
N ALA A 116 30.62 -10.28 -1.11
CA ALA A 116 29.98 -9.92 0.14
C ALA A 116 30.09 -8.42 0.45
N THR A 117 31.11 -7.75 -0.06
CA THR A 117 31.32 -6.31 0.13
C THR A 117 30.89 -5.47 -1.06
N PHE A 118 30.33 -6.08 -2.11
CA PHE A 118 30.01 -5.38 -3.34
C PHE A 118 28.71 -4.57 -3.21
N SER A 119 28.74 -3.33 -3.71
CA SER A 119 27.57 -2.48 -3.91
C SER A 119 27.81 -1.63 -5.15
N GLY A 120 26.80 -1.44 -5.99
CA GLY A 120 26.98 -0.73 -7.25
C GLY A 120 25.81 -0.87 -8.22
N GLU A 121 25.95 -0.25 -9.40
CA GLU A 121 24.97 -0.35 -10.48
C GLU A 121 25.49 -1.29 -11.57
N ILE A 122 24.78 -2.40 -11.79
CA ILE A 122 25.08 -3.37 -12.84
C ILE A 122 24.45 -2.88 -14.16
N PRO A 123 25.23 -2.65 -15.23
CA PRO A 123 24.74 -2.02 -16.45
C PRO A 123 23.57 -2.74 -17.13
N LYS A 124 22.69 -1.97 -17.78
CA LYS A 124 21.57 -2.52 -18.58
C LYS A 124 22.08 -3.48 -19.65
N GLY A 125 21.43 -4.64 -19.74
CA GLY A 125 21.76 -5.68 -20.72
C GLY A 125 22.70 -6.77 -20.18
N GLU A 126 23.32 -6.55 -19.02
CA GLU A 126 24.06 -7.58 -18.29
C GLU A 126 23.11 -8.45 -17.44
N TYR A 127 23.59 -9.65 -17.07
CA TYR A 127 22.88 -10.50 -16.13
C TYR A 127 22.87 -9.85 -14.74
N GLY A 128 21.70 -9.77 -14.11
CA GLY A 128 21.56 -9.06 -12.84
C GLY A 128 21.58 -7.53 -12.95
N ALA A 129 21.38 -6.96 -14.15
CA ALA A 129 21.29 -5.51 -14.34
C ALA A 129 20.34 -4.83 -13.33
N GLY A 130 20.81 -3.76 -12.71
CA GLY A 130 20.11 -3.06 -11.63
C GLY A 130 21.05 -2.51 -10.57
N ARG A 131 20.52 -1.65 -9.69
CA ARG A 131 21.26 -1.15 -8.53
C ARG A 131 21.22 -2.20 -7.42
N MET A 132 22.38 -2.46 -6.82
CA MET A 132 22.51 -3.37 -5.69
C MET A 132 23.21 -2.69 -4.53
N THR A 133 22.64 -2.83 -3.34
CA THR A 133 23.18 -2.27 -2.10
C THR A 133 23.16 -3.33 -1.01
N ILE A 134 24.16 -3.32 -0.13
CA ILE A 134 24.11 -4.12 1.09
C ILE A 134 22.97 -3.57 1.96
N TRP A 135 22.00 -4.43 2.23
CA TRP A 135 20.81 -4.12 3.04
C TRP A 135 21.04 -4.49 4.51
N ASP A 136 21.68 -5.64 4.74
CA ASP A 136 22.10 -6.08 6.06
C ASP A 136 23.30 -7.05 5.92
N GLN A 137 24.06 -7.19 6.99
CA GLN A 137 25.21 -8.10 7.05
C GLN A 137 25.48 -8.46 8.50
N GLY A 138 26.06 -9.63 8.72
CA GLY A 138 26.36 -10.07 10.06
C GLY A 138 26.90 -11.49 10.11
N GLU A 139 26.69 -12.12 11.24
CA GLU A 139 27.11 -13.50 11.50
C GLU A 139 25.89 -14.43 11.49
N TYR A 140 26.12 -15.71 11.19
CA TYR A 140 25.10 -16.72 11.27
C TYR A 140 25.61 -18.02 11.87
N GLU A 141 24.73 -18.69 12.61
CA GLU A 141 24.96 -20.02 13.15
C GLU A 141 24.28 -21.06 12.28
N THR A 142 25.00 -22.14 11.95
CA THR A 142 24.39 -23.28 11.24
C THR A 142 23.68 -24.19 12.23
N VAL A 143 22.35 -24.32 12.09
CA VAL A 143 21.57 -25.31 12.85
C VAL A 143 21.46 -26.63 12.09
N LYS A 144 21.20 -26.57 10.78
CA LYS A 144 21.13 -27.74 9.90
C LYS A 144 21.46 -27.34 8.46
N TRP A 145 22.23 -28.16 7.76
CA TRP A 145 22.58 -27.91 6.36
C TRP A 145 22.57 -29.19 5.56
N THR A 146 21.68 -29.28 4.58
CA THR A 146 21.49 -30.42 3.68
C THR A 146 21.04 -29.93 2.31
N ASP A 147 21.08 -30.78 1.28
CA ASP A 147 20.65 -30.45 -0.09
C ASP A 147 19.15 -30.10 -0.23
N ARG A 148 18.36 -30.26 0.83
CA ARG A 148 16.91 -29.99 0.85
C ARG A 148 16.49 -28.98 1.91
N GLU A 149 17.38 -28.64 2.83
CA GLU A 149 17.07 -27.81 3.98
C GLU A 149 18.32 -27.15 4.54
N VAL A 150 18.27 -25.82 4.69
CA VAL A 150 19.28 -24.98 5.33
C VAL A 150 18.58 -24.21 6.45
N SER A 151 18.88 -24.57 7.70
CA SER A 151 18.41 -23.86 8.89
C SER A 151 19.57 -23.13 9.54
N VAL A 152 19.40 -21.83 9.73
CA VAL A 152 20.41 -20.92 10.28
C VAL A 152 19.77 -19.96 11.28
N VAL A 153 20.56 -19.48 12.24
CA VAL A 153 20.23 -18.31 13.05
C VAL A 153 21.04 -17.15 12.50
N LEU A 154 20.39 -16.07 12.08
CA LEU A 154 21.04 -14.87 11.56
C LEU A 154 21.13 -13.83 12.66
N HIS A 155 22.29 -13.17 12.76
CA HIS A 155 22.61 -12.10 13.72
C HIS A 155 23.17 -10.89 12.95
N GLY A 156 22.27 -10.02 12.49
CA GLY A 156 22.59 -8.78 11.77
C GLY A 156 22.09 -7.53 12.48
N GLU A 157 22.18 -6.38 11.80
CA GLU A 157 21.63 -5.12 12.33
C GLU A 157 20.12 -5.03 12.10
N ARG A 158 19.61 -5.63 11.01
CA ARG A 158 18.18 -5.60 10.65
C ARG A 158 17.51 -6.95 10.83
N VAL A 159 18.22 -8.02 10.55
CA VAL A 159 17.72 -9.40 10.65
C VAL A 159 18.34 -10.08 11.85
N ASP A 160 17.48 -10.45 12.78
CA ASP A 160 17.81 -11.26 13.94
C ASP A 160 16.76 -12.37 14.09
N GLY A 161 17.19 -13.63 14.06
CA GLY A 161 16.30 -14.77 14.29
C GLY A 161 16.63 -16.03 13.47
N ARG A 162 15.80 -17.06 13.67
CA ARG A 162 16.00 -18.39 13.07
C ARG A 162 15.17 -18.61 11.81
N TYR A 163 15.89 -18.83 10.72
CA TYR A 163 15.33 -19.05 9.39
C TYR A 163 15.55 -20.49 8.91
N VAL A 164 14.57 -21.01 8.17
CA VAL A 164 14.63 -22.32 7.52
C VAL A 164 14.34 -22.14 6.04
N PHE A 165 15.36 -22.35 5.22
CA PHE A 165 15.25 -22.51 3.78
C PHE A 165 15.00 -23.99 3.48
N PHE A 166 13.96 -24.31 2.71
CA PHE A 166 13.62 -25.70 2.39
C PHE A 166 13.02 -25.83 1.00
N ARG A 167 13.18 -27.02 0.41
CA ARG A 167 12.51 -27.38 -0.85
C ARG A 167 11.10 -27.90 -0.57
N SER A 168 10.10 -27.40 -1.29
CA SER A 168 8.74 -27.95 -1.24
C SER A 168 8.71 -29.38 -1.81
N ARG A 169 7.89 -30.27 -1.22
CA ARG A 169 7.72 -31.65 -1.72
C ARG A 169 6.65 -31.72 -2.82
N GLY A 170 7.06 -32.03 -4.07
CA GLY A 170 6.24 -32.49 -5.21
C GLY A 170 5.79 -31.39 -6.18
N SER A 171 5.88 -31.51 -7.51
CA SER A 171 5.68 -32.70 -8.35
C SER A 171 6.85 -33.03 -9.29
N ASP A 172 7.18 -34.32 -9.39
CA ASP A 172 8.17 -34.93 -10.29
C ASP A 172 7.86 -34.75 -11.81
N ALA A 173 6.93 -33.86 -12.18
CA ALA A 173 6.53 -33.61 -13.57
C ALA A 173 6.93 -32.20 -14.07
N ASP A 174 7.26 -31.25 -13.19
CA ASP A 174 7.71 -29.90 -13.59
C ASP A 174 8.98 -29.43 -12.86
N ASP A 175 9.56 -30.27 -11.99
CA ASP A 175 10.87 -30.05 -11.35
C ASP A 175 12.03 -30.26 -12.36
N ARG A 176 12.00 -29.53 -13.47
CA ARG A 176 13.05 -29.61 -14.49
C ARG A 176 14.37 -28.95 -14.06
N ASP A 177 14.39 -28.25 -12.93
CA ASP A 177 15.55 -27.42 -12.51
C ASP A 177 15.92 -27.45 -11.01
N GLY A 178 15.12 -27.98 -10.08
CA GLY A 178 15.51 -28.10 -8.67
C GLY A 178 15.67 -26.79 -7.86
N LYS A 179 15.15 -25.66 -8.38
CA LYS A 179 15.42 -24.29 -7.90
C LYS A 179 14.38 -23.68 -6.94
N ASP A 180 13.24 -24.33 -6.75
CA ASP A 180 12.13 -23.78 -5.96
C ASP A 180 12.33 -24.05 -4.46
N TRP A 181 13.10 -23.18 -3.81
CA TRP A 181 13.20 -23.14 -2.36
C TRP A 181 12.17 -22.16 -1.77
N ASN A 182 11.90 -22.32 -0.50
CA ASN A 182 11.11 -21.39 0.29
C ASN A 182 11.86 -21.09 1.58
N VAL A 183 11.55 -19.97 2.20
CA VAL A 183 12.07 -19.56 3.50
C VAL A 183 10.93 -19.28 4.47
N ILE A 184 11.10 -19.70 5.71
CA ILE A 184 10.23 -19.38 6.85
C ILE A 184 11.08 -18.86 8.00
N ARG A 185 10.51 -17.95 8.81
CA ARG A 185 10.97 -17.69 10.17
C ARG A 185 10.33 -18.70 11.11
N SER A 186 11.14 -19.31 11.98
CA SER A 186 10.72 -20.41 12.85
C SER A 186 10.49 -20.02 14.30
N ASP A 187 11.08 -18.93 14.74
CA ASP A 187 10.98 -18.34 16.07
C ASP A 187 10.24 -17.00 16.04
N PRO A 188 9.61 -16.59 17.16
CA PRO A 188 9.02 -15.26 17.26
C PRO A 188 10.08 -14.16 17.11
N PRO A 189 9.69 -12.94 16.68
CA PRO A 189 10.52 -11.75 16.81
C PRO A 189 10.98 -11.55 18.26
N GLY A 190 12.23 -11.13 18.45
CA GLY A 190 12.80 -10.89 19.78
C GLY A 190 12.17 -9.69 20.51
N ASP A 191 11.55 -8.79 19.75
CA ASP A 191 10.85 -7.62 20.30
C ASP A 191 9.46 -8.01 20.85
N PRO A 192 9.19 -7.81 22.15
CA PRO A 192 7.91 -8.14 22.77
C PRO A 192 6.76 -7.22 22.35
N GLU A 193 7.04 -6.04 21.79
CA GLU A 193 6.03 -5.10 21.27
C GLU A 193 5.74 -5.31 19.78
N TRP A 194 6.43 -6.26 19.14
CA TRP A 194 6.18 -6.60 17.74
C TRP A 194 4.78 -7.21 17.55
N THR A 195 4.15 -6.81 16.45
CA THR A 195 2.82 -7.19 16.01
C THR A 195 2.83 -7.39 14.50
N ALA A 196 2.17 -8.43 14.00
CA ALA A 196 2.10 -8.67 12.57
C ALA A 196 1.39 -7.52 11.83
N LEU A 197 1.83 -7.23 10.60
CA LEU A 197 1.21 -6.22 9.74
C LEU A 197 -0.26 -6.59 9.47
N PRO A 198 -1.24 -5.79 9.92
CA PRO A 198 -2.65 -6.15 9.80
C PRO A 198 -3.07 -6.43 8.33
N PRO A 199 -3.92 -7.44 8.06
CA PRO A 199 -4.37 -7.73 6.70
C PRO A 199 -5.37 -6.70 6.17
N ALA A 200 -6.02 -5.95 7.06
CA ALA A 200 -7.00 -4.93 6.72
C ALA A 200 -6.95 -3.76 7.71
N MET A 201 -7.31 -2.58 7.22
CA MET A 201 -7.36 -1.33 7.99
C MET A 201 -8.56 -0.50 7.54
N LYS A 202 -9.15 0.29 8.45
CA LYS A 202 -10.25 1.21 8.14
C LYS A 202 -9.83 2.66 8.38
N PRO A 203 -10.26 3.62 7.54
CA PRO A 203 -9.94 5.02 7.75
C PRO A 203 -10.67 5.62 8.95
N MET A 204 -9.98 6.47 9.71
CA MET A 204 -10.59 7.39 10.68
C MET A 204 -11.25 8.56 9.96
N LEU A 205 -12.35 9.07 10.50
CA LEU A 205 -13.21 10.06 9.85
C LEU A 205 -13.32 11.36 10.65
N ALA A 206 -13.24 12.49 9.94
CA ALA A 206 -13.41 13.81 10.53
C ALA A 206 -14.89 14.16 10.80
N VAL A 207 -15.15 14.95 11.83
CA VAL A 207 -16.43 15.63 12.10
C VAL A 207 -16.41 17.03 11.47
N ALA A 208 -17.55 17.53 11.00
CA ALA A 208 -17.63 18.92 10.55
C ALA A 208 -17.49 19.86 11.75
N GLY A 209 -16.65 20.89 11.64
CA GLY A 209 -16.40 21.82 12.73
C GLY A 209 -15.87 23.16 12.26
N THR A 210 -15.66 24.06 13.21
CA THR A 210 -14.97 25.34 13.02
C THR A 210 -13.52 25.23 13.47
N LEU A 211 -12.73 26.29 13.26
CA LEU A 211 -11.43 26.40 13.90
C LEU A 211 -11.57 26.22 15.42
N PRO A 212 -10.76 25.35 16.05
CA PRO A 212 -10.77 25.17 17.50
C PRO A 212 -10.19 26.41 18.20
N GLU A 213 -10.71 26.73 19.38
CA GLU A 213 -10.21 27.84 20.20
C GLU A 213 -8.80 27.56 20.74
N ASP A 214 -8.52 26.32 21.12
CA ASP A 214 -7.20 25.84 21.55
C ASP A 214 -6.34 25.46 20.34
N ASP A 215 -6.02 26.46 19.53
CA ASP A 215 -5.29 26.32 18.25
C ASP A 215 -3.94 25.58 18.42
N ALA A 216 -3.23 25.81 19.52
CA ALA A 216 -1.94 25.18 19.79
C ALA A 216 -2.02 23.66 20.05
N ALA A 217 -3.20 23.13 20.39
CA ALA A 217 -3.41 21.70 20.58
C ALA A 217 -3.67 20.93 19.27
N TYR A 218 -3.70 21.62 18.12
CA TYR A 218 -4.05 21.04 16.83
C TYR A 218 -2.92 21.18 15.80
N GLY A 219 -2.81 20.15 14.96
CA GLY A 219 -2.11 20.18 13.69
C GLY A 219 -3.09 20.38 12.55
N TYR A 220 -2.74 21.22 11.59
CA TYR A 220 -3.56 21.60 10.45
C TYR A 220 -2.95 21.09 9.15
N GLU A 221 -3.78 20.46 8.33
CA GLU A 221 -3.42 19.97 7.00
C GLU A 221 -4.44 20.48 5.97
N PHE A 222 -4.00 20.69 4.73
CA PHE A 222 -4.94 20.98 3.66
C PHE A 222 -5.91 19.81 3.44
N LYS A 223 -7.19 20.14 3.25
CA LYS A 223 -8.20 19.18 2.83
C LYS A 223 -8.12 18.99 1.32
N TRP A 224 -7.57 17.86 0.93
CA TRP A 224 -7.44 17.47 -0.47
C TRP A 224 -8.75 16.90 -1.03
N ASP A 225 -9.08 17.30 -2.25
CA ASP A 225 -10.25 16.82 -2.98
C ASP A 225 -9.88 15.61 -3.86
N GLY A 226 -10.18 14.42 -3.37
CA GLY A 226 -9.71 13.18 -4.00
C GLY A 226 -10.48 11.93 -3.57
N VAL A 227 -9.78 10.80 -3.62
CA VAL A 227 -10.28 9.51 -3.13
C VAL A 227 -9.36 8.99 -2.05
N ARG A 228 -9.94 8.74 -0.87
CA ARG A 228 -9.24 8.13 0.26
C ARG A 228 -8.64 6.78 -0.13
N ALA A 229 -7.35 6.59 0.15
CA ALA A 229 -6.67 5.32 -0.04
C ALA A 229 -5.79 4.99 1.16
N LEU A 230 -5.99 3.78 1.70
CA LEU A 230 -5.07 3.20 2.68
C LEU A 230 -4.10 2.30 1.93
N THR A 231 -2.81 2.46 2.17
CA THR A 231 -1.79 1.70 1.44
C THR A 231 -1.05 0.78 2.40
N ARG A 232 -1.11 -0.52 2.13
CA ARG A 232 -0.30 -1.54 2.79
C ARG A 232 0.94 -1.78 1.96
N VAL A 233 2.12 -1.66 2.56
CA VAL A 233 3.39 -2.00 1.91
C VAL A 233 4.05 -3.13 2.67
N GLU A 234 4.43 -4.18 1.93
CA GLU A 234 5.14 -5.33 2.47
C GLU A 234 5.99 -5.96 1.36
N GLY A 235 7.27 -6.22 1.63
CA GLY A 235 8.18 -6.90 0.69
C GLY A 235 8.25 -6.21 -0.66
N GLY A 236 8.40 -4.88 -0.66
CA GLY A 236 8.55 -4.07 -1.86
C GLY A 236 7.26 -3.82 -2.65
N ARG A 237 6.09 -4.25 -2.13
CA ARG A 237 4.82 -4.17 -2.85
C ARG A 237 3.81 -3.29 -2.12
N ALA A 238 3.35 -2.26 -2.79
CA ALA A 238 2.19 -1.47 -2.37
C ALA A 238 0.87 -2.10 -2.85
N THR A 239 -0.05 -2.29 -1.93
CA THR A 239 -1.46 -2.61 -2.18
C THR A 239 -2.33 -1.48 -1.64
N LEU A 240 -3.16 -0.91 -2.49
CA LEU A 240 -4.01 0.24 -2.17
C LEU A 240 -5.44 -0.23 -1.93
N PHE A 241 -6.03 0.23 -0.84
CA PHE A 241 -7.38 -0.09 -0.42
C PHE A 241 -8.24 1.16 -0.44
N SER A 242 -9.43 1.05 -1.03
CA SER A 242 -10.45 2.09 -0.96
C SER A 242 -10.90 2.29 0.48
N ARG A 243 -11.66 3.37 0.71
CA ARG A 243 -12.40 3.60 1.96
C ARG A 243 -13.19 2.39 2.48
N ARG A 244 -13.69 1.53 1.57
CA ARG A 244 -14.47 0.32 1.89
C ARG A 244 -13.62 -0.93 2.09
N GLY A 245 -12.30 -0.83 1.91
CA GLY A 245 -11.39 -1.97 1.97
C GLY A 245 -11.27 -2.76 0.67
N GLU A 246 -11.71 -2.21 -0.46
CA GLU A 246 -11.56 -2.86 -1.77
C GLU A 246 -10.17 -2.60 -2.34
N ASP A 247 -9.51 -3.61 -2.91
CA ASP A 247 -8.23 -3.43 -3.60
C ASP A 247 -8.41 -2.61 -4.89
N ILE A 248 -7.82 -1.42 -4.90
CA ILE A 248 -7.84 -0.46 -6.00
C ILE A 248 -6.48 -0.33 -6.69
N SER A 249 -5.52 -1.19 -6.39
CA SER A 249 -4.13 -1.15 -6.91
C SER A 249 -4.05 -1.25 -8.42
N ALA A 250 -5.03 -1.91 -9.05
CA ALA A 250 -5.08 -2.05 -10.50
C ALA A 250 -5.56 -0.78 -11.22
N VAL A 251 -6.29 0.09 -10.51
CA VAL A 251 -6.79 1.38 -11.03
C VAL A 251 -5.66 2.41 -11.10
N TYR A 252 -4.72 2.34 -10.17
CA TYR A 252 -3.61 3.29 -10.01
C TYR A 252 -2.23 2.63 -10.15
N PRO A 253 -1.90 2.07 -11.33
CA PRO A 253 -0.64 1.35 -11.55
C PRO A 253 0.62 2.19 -11.31
N GLU A 254 0.54 3.52 -11.48
CA GLU A 254 1.61 4.47 -11.23
C GLU A 254 2.04 4.56 -9.75
N LEU A 255 1.16 4.16 -8.81
CA LEU A 255 1.45 4.19 -7.38
C LEU A 255 2.17 2.93 -6.87
N ARG A 256 2.37 1.92 -7.73
CA ARG A 256 3.02 0.65 -7.34
C ARG A 256 4.48 0.84 -6.92
N ALA A 257 5.16 1.81 -7.53
CA ALA A 257 6.57 2.10 -7.25
C ALA A 257 6.81 2.67 -5.85
N LEU A 258 5.77 3.11 -5.13
CA LEU A 258 5.87 3.43 -3.70
C LEU A 258 6.36 2.22 -2.89
N GLY A 259 5.94 1.01 -3.26
CA GLY A 259 6.43 -0.21 -2.62
C GLY A 259 7.93 -0.41 -2.81
N GLU A 260 8.46 -0.08 -3.98
CA GLU A 260 9.89 -0.21 -4.29
C GLU A 260 10.72 0.82 -3.51
N GLN A 261 10.21 2.05 -3.30
CA GLN A 261 10.88 3.04 -2.46
C GLN A 261 11.00 2.56 -1.01
N LEU A 262 9.95 1.99 -0.45
CA LEU A 262 9.92 1.54 0.94
C LEU A 262 10.64 0.20 1.16
N GLY A 263 11.01 -0.50 0.08
CA GLY A 263 11.83 -1.70 0.19
C GLY A 263 11.20 -2.76 1.09
N SER A 264 11.94 -3.16 2.12
CA SER A 264 11.50 -4.17 3.10
C SER A 264 10.58 -3.59 4.17
N THR A 265 10.57 -2.27 4.34
CA THR A 265 9.83 -1.57 5.40
C THR A 265 8.34 -1.87 5.27
N GLN A 266 7.77 -2.40 6.35
CA GLN A 266 6.37 -2.78 6.43
C GLN A 266 5.55 -1.61 6.98
N VAL A 267 4.61 -1.10 6.20
CA VAL A 267 3.77 0.02 6.65
C VAL A 267 2.30 -0.13 6.29
N TRP A 268 1.47 0.52 7.12
CA TRP A 268 0.15 1.00 6.73
C TRP A 268 0.16 2.51 6.67
N LEU A 269 -0.19 3.07 5.52
CA LEU A 269 -0.28 4.50 5.27
C LEU A 269 -1.75 4.89 5.06
N ASP A 270 -2.11 6.10 5.51
CA ASP A 270 -3.40 6.72 5.21
C ASP A 270 -3.16 8.00 4.41
N GLY A 271 -3.89 8.15 3.30
CA GLY A 271 -3.66 9.20 2.34
C GLY A 271 -4.84 9.48 1.41
N GLU A 272 -4.69 10.49 0.57
CA GLU A 272 -5.67 10.88 -0.44
C GLU A 272 -5.05 10.78 -1.84
N ILE A 273 -5.70 10.08 -2.76
CA ILE A 273 -5.31 10.09 -4.18
C ILE A 273 -5.99 11.28 -4.85
N VAL A 274 -5.20 12.19 -5.41
CA VAL A 274 -5.69 13.37 -6.12
C VAL A 274 -5.29 13.34 -7.59
N ALA A 275 -6.13 13.88 -8.46
CA ALA A 275 -5.74 14.27 -9.80
C ALA A 275 -5.56 15.78 -9.84
N LEU A 276 -4.50 16.27 -10.47
CA LEU A 276 -4.26 17.69 -10.65
C LEU A 276 -4.64 18.13 -12.06
N ARG A 277 -5.27 19.30 -12.17
CA ARG A 277 -5.54 20.01 -13.41
C ARG A 277 -5.07 21.44 -13.24
N ASP A 278 -4.15 21.88 -14.12
CA ASP A 278 -3.55 23.22 -14.05
C ASP A 278 -2.94 23.51 -12.66
N GLY A 279 -2.33 22.49 -12.04
CA GLY A 279 -1.72 22.56 -10.71
C GLY A 279 -2.68 22.44 -9.53
N ARG A 280 -4.00 22.30 -9.77
CA ARG A 280 -5.02 22.28 -8.70
C ARG A 280 -5.75 20.92 -8.61
N PRO A 281 -6.12 20.44 -7.41
CA PRO A 281 -6.92 19.24 -7.25
C PRO A 281 -8.24 19.31 -8.04
N SER A 282 -8.57 18.26 -8.77
CA SER A 282 -9.80 18.16 -9.56
C SER A 282 -10.45 16.80 -9.42
N PHE A 283 -11.48 16.72 -8.57
CA PHE A 283 -12.29 15.50 -8.44
C PHE A 283 -12.95 15.08 -9.76
N ALA A 284 -13.36 16.05 -10.59
CA ALA A 284 -13.90 15.80 -11.91
C ALA A 284 -12.92 15.02 -12.81
N ALA A 285 -11.64 15.38 -12.81
CA ALA A 285 -10.61 14.66 -13.56
C ALA A 285 -10.45 13.22 -13.02
N LEU A 286 -10.48 13.07 -11.69
CA LEU A 286 -10.31 11.78 -11.01
C LEU A 286 -11.46 10.79 -11.27
N GLN A 287 -12.70 11.25 -11.47
CA GLN A 287 -13.86 10.37 -11.72
C GLN A 287 -13.64 9.40 -12.89
N SER A 288 -12.93 9.84 -13.93
CA SER A 288 -12.61 9.00 -15.08
C SER A 288 -11.70 7.81 -14.72
N ARG A 289 -10.84 7.98 -13.69
CA ARG A 289 -9.93 6.96 -13.15
C ARG A 289 -10.70 5.95 -12.32
N MET A 290 -11.55 6.42 -11.40
CA MET A 290 -12.27 5.59 -10.41
C MET A 290 -13.08 4.44 -11.02
N GLN A 291 -13.51 4.58 -12.28
CA GLN A 291 -14.39 3.63 -12.96
C GLN A 291 -13.65 2.80 -14.02
N ALA A 292 -12.33 2.94 -14.12
CA ALA A 292 -11.53 2.29 -15.15
C ALA A 292 -11.15 0.86 -14.74
N GLY A 293 -11.49 -0.12 -15.59
CA GLY A 293 -10.89 -1.46 -15.50
C GLY A 293 -9.43 -1.47 -15.94
N GLU A 294 -8.69 -2.54 -15.63
CA GLU A 294 -7.22 -2.61 -15.77
C GLU A 294 -6.65 -2.16 -17.13
N PRO A 295 -7.20 -2.58 -18.29
CA PRO A 295 -6.63 -2.18 -19.58
C PRO A 295 -6.75 -0.67 -19.82
N ARG A 296 -7.84 -0.07 -19.31
CA ARG A 296 -8.10 1.38 -19.42
C ARG A 296 -7.27 2.15 -18.40
N ALA A 297 -7.04 1.59 -17.22
CA ALA A 297 -6.28 2.21 -16.14
C ALA A 297 -4.85 2.61 -16.56
N ARG A 298 -4.11 1.74 -17.25
CA ARG A 298 -2.75 2.04 -17.74
C ARG A 298 -2.68 3.14 -18.78
N ARG A 299 -3.72 3.27 -19.62
CA ARG A 299 -3.78 4.35 -20.61
C ARG A 299 -4.13 5.67 -19.93
N LEU A 300 -5.10 5.63 -19.03
CA LEU A 300 -5.56 6.81 -18.32
C LEU A 300 -4.51 7.36 -17.34
N SER A 301 -3.62 6.54 -16.76
CA SER A 301 -2.55 7.03 -15.88
C SER A 301 -1.60 8.00 -16.58
N ARG A 302 -1.44 7.87 -17.90
CA ARG A 302 -0.63 8.79 -18.71
C ARG A 302 -1.38 10.06 -19.13
N GLN A 303 -2.71 10.03 -19.12
CA GLN A 303 -3.56 11.15 -19.55
C GLN A 303 -4.01 12.01 -18.37
N VAL A 304 -4.27 11.35 -17.24
CA VAL A 304 -4.70 11.93 -15.97
C VAL A 304 -3.87 11.25 -14.88
N PRO A 305 -2.59 11.64 -14.73
CA PRO A 305 -1.75 11.14 -13.66
C PRO A 305 -2.34 11.56 -12.30
N VAL A 306 -2.11 10.72 -11.29
CA VAL A 306 -2.53 11.01 -9.92
C VAL A 306 -1.33 11.15 -9.01
N THR A 307 -1.55 11.82 -7.88
CA THR A 307 -0.58 11.89 -6.78
C THR A 307 -1.23 11.35 -5.50
N TYR A 308 -0.53 10.48 -4.79
CA TYR A 308 -0.94 10.00 -3.47
C TYR A 308 -0.35 10.89 -2.37
N LEU A 309 -1.22 11.59 -1.65
CA LEU A 309 -0.86 12.53 -0.58
C LEU A 309 -1.01 11.82 0.76
N VAL A 310 0.11 11.39 1.33
CA VAL A 310 0.16 10.60 2.57
C VAL A 310 0.16 11.52 3.78
N PHE A 311 -0.77 11.32 4.71
CA PHE A 311 -0.89 12.18 5.89
C PHE A 311 -0.94 11.45 7.23
N ASP A 312 -0.96 10.10 7.25
CA ASP A 312 -0.86 9.34 8.50
C ASP A 312 -0.13 8.00 8.32
N LEU A 313 0.44 7.51 9.41
CA LEU A 313 1.17 6.25 9.51
C LEU A 313 0.52 5.40 10.61
N LEU A 314 0.05 4.22 10.25
CA LEU A 314 -0.81 3.38 11.11
C LEU A 314 -0.09 2.14 11.64
N HIS A 315 0.99 1.73 10.97
CA HIS A 315 1.85 0.63 11.37
C HIS A 315 3.24 0.84 10.73
N LEU A 316 4.30 0.47 11.44
CA LEU A 316 5.69 0.56 10.97
C LEU A 316 6.51 -0.60 11.53
N ASP A 317 7.05 -1.45 10.66
CA ASP A 317 8.02 -2.52 10.97
C ASP A 317 7.67 -3.33 12.23
N GLY A 318 6.45 -3.86 12.26
CA GLY A 318 5.97 -4.67 13.38
C GLY A 318 5.31 -3.87 14.50
N HIS A 319 5.33 -2.55 14.47
CA HIS A 319 4.76 -1.73 15.54
C HIS A 319 3.47 -1.04 15.11
N SER A 320 2.39 -1.29 15.86
CA SER A 320 1.15 -0.52 15.71
C SER A 320 1.39 0.93 16.08
N CYS A 321 1.04 1.85 15.18
CA CYS A 321 1.10 3.29 15.46
C CYS A 321 -0.25 3.84 15.96
N LEU A 322 -1.29 3.00 16.06
CA LEU A 322 -2.67 3.46 16.27
C LEU A 322 -2.87 4.20 17.59
N ASP A 323 -2.22 3.77 18.66
CA ASP A 323 -2.33 4.41 19.98
C ASP A 323 -1.32 5.53 20.21
N LEU A 324 -0.41 5.75 19.26
CA LEU A 324 0.50 6.90 19.31
C LEU A 324 -0.26 8.22 19.08
N PRO A 325 0.12 9.29 19.79
CA PRO A 325 -0.31 10.66 19.48
C PRO A 325 -0.10 11.01 18.00
N TYR A 326 -1.01 11.78 17.41
CA TYR A 326 -0.91 12.23 16.01
C TYR A 326 0.45 12.86 15.70
N ARG A 327 0.99 13.70 16.58
CA ARG A 327 2.32 14.30 16.40
C ARG A 327 3.42 13.26 16.19
N HIS A 328 3.36 12.15 16.92
CA HIS A 328 4.39 11.11 16.85
C HIS A 328 4.25 10.26 15.60
N ARG A 329 3.02 9.93 15.19
CA ARG A 329 2.77 9.26 13.90
C ARG A 329 3.27 10.12 12.75
N ARG A 330 3.10 11.43 12.87
CA ARG A 330 3.53 12.41 11.87
C ARG A 330 5.06 12.54 11.80
N ASP A 331 5.74 12.61 12.95
CA ASP A 331 7.21 12.60 13.01
C ASP A 331 7.79 11.31 12.39
N LEU A 332 7.17 10.15 12.68
CA LEU A 332 7.57 8.86 12.09
C LEU A 332 7.35 8.84 10.58
N LEU A 333 6.20 9.34 10.11
CA LEU A 333 5.89 9.42 8.67
C LEU A 333 6.91 10.28 7.91
N GLU A 334 7.33 11.41 8.48
CA GLU A 334 8.31 12.30 7.84
C GLU A 334 9.69 11.68 7.76
N LYS A 335 10.08 10.86 8.75
CA LYS A 335 11.35 10.10 8.74
C LYS A 335 11.40 8.99 7.70
N LEU A 336 10.25 8.56 7.15
CA LEU A 336 10.23 7.62 6.04
C LEU A 336 10.66 8.26 4.71
N GLU A 337 10.80 9.59 4.67
CA GLU A 337 11.23 10.35 3.49
C GLU A 337 10.43 9.99 2.22
N ILE A 338 9.13 9.69 2.38
CA ILE A 338 8.24 9.32 1.29
C ILE A 338 8.09 10.52 0.34
N GLY A 339 8.56 10.33 -0.89
CA GLY A 339 8.59 11.37 -1.91
C GLY A 339 9.01 10.79 -3.26
N GLY A 340 8.18 10.99 -4.26
CA GLY A 340 8.40 10.52 -5.62
C GLY A 340 7.52 11.25 -6.63
N GLU A 341 7.54 10.80 -7.88
CA GLU A 341 6.79 11.45 -8.97
C GLU A 341 5.28 11.47 -8.72
N HIS A 342 4.74 10.40 -8.11
CA HIS A 342 3.31 10.19 -7.92
C HIS A 342 2.89 10.06 -6.46
N TRP A 343 3.74 10.38 -5.50
CA TRP A 343 3.40 10.35 -4.08
C TRP A 343 4.27 11.31 -3.28
N GLN A 344 3.71 11.84 -2.20
CA GLN A 344 4.43 12.73 -1.29
C GLN A 344 3.73 12.80 0.06
N VAL A 345 4.48 13.25 1.06
CA VAL A 345 3.95 13.64 2.37
C VAL A 345 3.73 15.16 2.37
N PRO A 346 2.49 15.67 2.27
CA PRO A 346 2.24 17.12 2.28
C PRO A 346 2.63 17.74 3.62
N PRO A 347 2.99 19.03 3.67
CA PRO A 347 3.28 19.69 4.94
C PRO A 347 2.04 19.73 5.85
N TRP A 348 2.30 19.86 7.14
CA TRP A 348 1.31 20.12 8.17
C TRP A 348 1.82 21.25 9.06
N PHE A 349 0.91 21.91 9.78
CA PHE A 349 1.23 23.09 10.57
C PHE A 349 0.72 22.92 12.00
N SER A 350 1.58 23.07 13.00
CA SER A 350 1.18 23.03 14.42
C SER A 350 0.70 24.43 14.85
N GLY A 351 -0.56 24.56 15.24
CA GLY A 351 -1.18 25.87 15.43
C GLY A 351 -1.30 26.68 14.13
N GLY A 352 -1.70 27.95 14.26
CA GLY A 352 -1.84 28.90 13.15
C GLY A 352 -2.98 28.56 12.19
N GLY A 353 -4.03 27.88 12.66
CA GLY A 353 -5.09 27.35 11.80
C GLY A 353 -5.78 28.40 10.93
N SER A 354 -5.90 29.63 11.42
CA SER A 354 -6.45 30.77 10.64
C SER A 354 -5.63 31.06 9.38
N ALA A 355 -4.30 31.11 9.48
CA ALA A 355 -3.42 31.31 8.34
C ALA A 355 -3.46 30.14 7.36
N VAL A 356 -3.61 28.90 7.85
CA VAL A 356 -3.76 27.71 6.98
C VAL A 356 -5.09 27.74 6.23
N VAL A 357 -6.18 28.18 6.88
CA VAL A 357 -7.48 28.36 6.23
C VAL A 357 -7.42 29.45 5.16
N GLU A 358 -6.77 30.58 5.44
CA GLU A 358 -6.55 31.65 4.46
C GLU A 358 -5.75 31.15 3.26
N ALA A 359 -4.63 30.45 3.50
CA ALA A 359 -3.83 29.83 2.43
C ALA A 359 -4.63 28.80 1.63
N ALA A 360 -5.49 28.00 2.29
CA ALA A 360 -6.34 27.05 1.59
C ALA A 360 -7.32 27.77 0.65
N ALA A 361 -7.91 28.88 1.09
CA ALA A 361 -8.81 29.69 0.29
C ALA A 361 -8.12 30.36 -0.90
N GLU A 362 -6.91 30.92 -0.70
CA GLU A 362 -6.09 31.51 -1.77
C GLU A 362 -5.72 30.50 -2.86
N GLN A 363 -5.50 29.24 -2.47
CA GLN A 363 -5.20 28.14 -3.38
C GLN A 363 -6.45 27.45 -3.94
N GLU A 364 -7.65 27.96 -3.62
CA GLU A 364 -8.95 27.39 -4.01
C GLU A 364 -9.11 25.92 -3.62
N LEU A 365 -8.52 25.53 -2.48
CA LEU A 365 -8.65 24.20 -1.89
C LEU A 365 -9.97 24.06 -1.15
N GLU A 366 -10.39 22.82 -0.87
CA GLU A 366 -11.68 22.57 -0.22
C GLU A 366 -11.73 23.09 1.23
N GLY A 367 -10.58 23.17 1.89
CA GLY A 367 -10.45 23.68 3.25
C GLY A 367 -9.29 23.04 3.99
N VAL A 368 -9.49 22.79 5.29
CA VAL A 368 -8.46 22.31 6.22
C VAL A 368 -9.01 21.16 7.07
N ILE A 369 -8.16 20.18 7.38
CA ILE A 369 -8.40 19.19 8.42
C ILE A 369 -7.55 19.56 9.63
N ALA A 370 -8.21 19.84 10.76
CA ALA A 370 -7.53 20.02 12.04
C ALA A 370 -7.54 18.69 12.81
N LYS A 371 -6.38 18.25 13.27
CA LYS A 371 -6.17 16.99 14.01
C LYS A 371 -5.57 17.31 15.38
N ARG A 372 -6.20 16.85 16.46
CA ARG A 372 -5.68 17.07 17.83
C ARG A 372 -4.34 16.34 18.01
N LEU A 373 -3.31 17.06 18.46
CA LEU A 373 -1.90 16.59 18.42
C LEU A 373 -1.63 15.36 19.28
N ASP A 374 -2.33 15.25 20.40
CA ASP A 374 -2.27 14.14 21.36
C ASP A 374 -3.23 13.00 21.00
N SER A 375 -4.00 13.10 19.91
CA SER A 375 -5.03 12.11 19.62
C SER A 375 -4.49 10.84 18.98
N PRO A 376 -4.94 9.66 19.44
CA PRO A 376 -4.67 8.40 18.78
C PRO A 376 -5.50 8.27 17.50
N TYR A 377 -5.15 7.31 16.65
CA TYR A 377 -5.92 6.94 15.49
C TYR A 377 -7.05 5.97 15.89
N ARG A 378 -8.27 6.18 15.37
CA ARG A 378 -9.45 5.35 15.65
C ARG A 378 -10.02 4.78 14.35
N PRO A 379 -9.57 3.58 13.92
CA PRO A 379 -9.97 3.00 12.65
C PRO A 379 -11.48 2.86 12.50
N GLY A 380 -12.05 3.41 11.43
CA GLY A 380 -13.47 3.30 11.10
C GLY A 380 -14.40 4.22 11.91
N GLU A 381 -13.87 4.98 12.87
CA GLU A 381 -14.66 5.87 13.70
C GLU A 381 -14.72 7.29 13.14
N ARG A 382 -15.87 7.95 13.33
CA ARG A 382 -15.98 9.39 13.17
C ARG A 382 -15.79 10.05 14.52
N HIS A 383 -14.74 10.84 14.67
CA HIS A 383 -14.31 11.31 15.98
C HIS A 383 -13.97 12.81 15.96
N GLY A 384 -14.28 13.51 17.07
CA GLY A 384 -14.10 14.97 17.18
C GLY A 384 -12.65 15.44 17.30
N SER A 385 -11.68 14.51 17.41
CA SER A 385 -10.26 14.85 17.33
C SER A 385 -9.82 15.23 15.91
N TRP A 386 -10.60 14.87 14.89
CA TRP A 386 -10.42 15.32 13.52
C TRP A 386 -11.59 16.20 13.12
N LEU A 387 -11.32 17.47 12.84
CA LEU A 387 -12.31 18.46 12.41
C LEU A 387 -12.05 18.81 10.95
N LYS A 388 -13.08 18.76 10.11
CA LYS A 388 -13.03 19.36 8.77
C LYS A 388 -13.60 20.77 8.82
N ILE A 389 -12.76 21.73 8.44
CA ILE A 389 -13.05 23.16 8.45
C ILE A 389 -13.09 23.60 6.99
N THR A 390 -14.27 23.96 6.52
CA THR A 390 -14.53 24.19 5.09
C THR A 390 -15.64 25.21 4.93
N ASP A 391 -15.41 26.23 4.12
CA ASP A 391 -16.42 27.21 3.72
C ASP A 391 -17.36 26.66 2.63
N LEU A 392 -16.92 25.58 1.96
CA LEU A 392 -17.73 24.85 0.99
C LEU A 392 -18.61 23.84 1.74
N LEU A 393 -19.92 24.10 1.80
CA LEU A 393 -20.83 23.08 2.27
C LEU A 393 -20.95 22.00 1.20
N THR A 394 -20.50 20.79 1.54
CA THR A 394 -20.58 19.62 0.66
C THR A 394 -21.46 18.55 1.28
N CYS A 395 -22.22 17.86 0.43
CA CYS A 395 -23.13 16.82 0.87
C CYS A 395 -23.09 15.64 -0.11
N GLU A 396 -22.90 14.44 0.43
CA GLU A 396 -23.13 13.20 -0.29
C GLU A 396 -24.64 12.97 -0.38
N VAL A 397 -25.13 12.72 -1.59
CA VAL A 397 -26.56 12.62 -1.93
C VAL A 397 -26.79 11.41 -2.81
N VAL A 398 -28.00 10.85 -2.76
CA VAL A 398 -28.44 9.78 -3.64
C VAL A 398 -29.35 10.33 -4.73
N ILE A 399 -29.12 9.91 -5.97
CA ILE A 399 -29.96 10.30 -7.10
C ILE A 399 -31.24 9.47 -7.08
N GLY A 400 -32.39 10.12 -6.90
CA GLY A 400 -33.72 9.48 -6.91
C GLY A 400 -34.52 9.73 -8.20
N GLY A 401 -34.10 10.67 -9.02
CA GLY A 401 -34.74 10.96 -10.31
C GLY A 401 -33.98 11.99 -11.12
N TRP A 402 -34.49 12.30 -12.30
CA TRP A 402 -33.97 13.35 -13.17
C TRP A 402 -35.10 14.01 -13.98
N ARG A 403 -34.86 15.24 -14.44
CA ARG A 403 -35.76 15.95 -15.36
C ARG A 403 -35.09 16.12 -16.73
N PRO A 404 -35.82 15.99 -17.84
CA PRO A 404 -35.29 16.20 -19.18
C PRO A 404 -34.60 17.55 -19.34
N GLY A 405 -33.55 17.57 -20.16
CA GLY A 405 -32.90 18.81 -20.54
C GLY A 405 -33.70 19.54 -21.61
N GLU A 406 -33.41 20.83 -21.77
CA GLU A 406 -33.95 21.66 -22.85
C GLU A 406 -32.81 22.13 -23.76
N GLY A 407 -33.15 22.47 -25.00
CA GLY A 407 -32.19 22.97 -25.99
C GLY A 407 -31.01 22.03 -26.21
N ARG A 408 -29.77 22.51 -25.98
CA ARG A 408 -28.53 21.74 -26.15
C ARG A 408 -28.44 20.49 -25.26
N ARG A 409 -29.27 20.39 -24.21
CA ARG A 409 -29.31 19.23 -23.30
C ARG A 409 -30.52 18.31 -23.56
N ALA A 410 -31.29 18.51 -24.63
CA ALA A 410 -32.51 17.76 -24.93
C ALA A 410 -32.33 16.23 -24.90
N ASP A 411 -31.18 15.73 -25.35
CA ASP A 411 -30.87 14.29 -25.37
C ASP A 411 -30.34 13.74 -24.03
N THR A 412 -30.28 14.58 -22.98
CA THR A 412 -29.74 14.26 -21.65
C THR A 412 -30.70 14.75 -20.54
N PHE A 413 -30.19 15.00 -19.34
CA PHE A 413 -30.98 15.56 -18.25
C PHE A 413 -30.65 17.06 -18.05
N GLY A 414 -31.66 17.82 -17.65
CA GLY A 414 -31.51 19.22 -17.23
C GLY A 414 -31.13 19.33 -15.76
N SER A 415 -31.67 18.44 -14.93
CA SER A 415 -31.35 18.39 -13.50
C SER A 415 -31.55 16.99 -12.90
N LEU A 416 -30.81 16.71 -11.83
CA LEU A 416 -30.98 15.53 -10.99
C LEU A 416 -31.82 15.87 -9.76
N MET A 417 -32.67 14.94 -9.34
CA MET A 417 -33.41 15.00 -8.09
C MET A 417 -32.64 14.23 -7.01
N LEU A 418 -32.35 14.92 -5.91
CA LEU A 418 -31.41 14.46 -4.89
C LEU A 418 -32.14 14.11 -3.61
N GLY A 419 -31.64 13.11 -2.89
CA GLY A 419 -32.12 12.78 -1.57
C GLY A 419 -31.05 12.33 -0.59
N LEU A 420 -31.40 12.38 0.69
CA LEU A 420 -30.63 11.81 1.77
C LEU A 420 -31.31 10.53 2.29
N PRO A 421 -30.59 9.39 2.32
CA PRO A 421 -31.06 8.17 2.95
C PRO A 421 -31.39 8.38 4.43
N ARG A 422 -32.54 7.85 4.84
CA ARG A 422 -33.03 7.79 6.22
C ARG A 422 -33.62 6.40 6.47
N PRO A 423 -33.80 5.98 7.74
CA PRO A 423 -34.39 4.67 8.06
C PRO A 423 -35.76 4.43 7.40
N ASP A 424 -36.54 5.49 7.17
CA ASP A 424 -37.87 5.45 6.56
C ASP A 424 -37.88 5.63 5.04
N GLY A 425 -36.73 5.89 4.40
CA GLY A 425 -36.60 5.99 2.94
C GLY A 425 -35.72 7.16 2.47
N LEU A 426 -35.87 7.54 1.20
CA LEU A 426 -35.07 8.62 0.60
C LEU A 426 -35.76 9.98 0.80
N HIS A 427 -35.19 10.86 1.60
CA HIS A 427 -35.74 12.20 1.85
C HIS A 427 -35.26 13.17 0.79
N TYR A 428 -36.17 13.87 0.13
CA TYR A 428 -35.86 14.83 -0.93
C TYR A 428 -35.17 16.08 -0.38
N VAL A 429 -33.99 16.41 -0.92
CA VAL A 429 -33.20 17.57 -0.48
C VAL A 429 -32.98 18.62 -1.58
N GLY A 430 -33.65 18.47 -2.73
CA GLY A 430 -33.61 19.44 -3.81
C GLY A 430 -33.18 18.84 -5.15
N GLN A 431 -32.80 19.73 -6.07
CA GLN A 431 -32.36 19.37 -7.42
C GLN A 431 -31.06 20.09 -7.77
N VAL A 432 -30.27 19.50 -8.66
CA VAL A 432 -29.02 20.10 -9.16
C VAL A 432 -28.99 20.05 -10.69
N GLY A 433 -28.70 21.19 -11.33
CA GLY A 433 -28.61 21.30 -12.80
C GLY A 433 -27.31 21.91 -13.33
N THR A 434 -26.41 22.29 -12.43
CA THR A 434 -25.11 22.91 -12.70
C THR A 434 -23.97 22.01 -12.20
N GLY A 435 -22.72 22.27 -12.65
CA GLY A 435 -21.55 21.47 -12.26
C GLY A 435 -21.34 20.20 -13.10
N PHE A 436 -21.96 20.13 -14.29
CA PHE A 436 -21.77 19.02 -15.22
C PHE A 436 -21.04 19.48 -16.47
N ASP A 437 -20.00 18.74 -16.86
CA ASP A 437 -19.46 18.79 -18.21
C ASP A 437 -20.24 17.86 -19.16
N ASP A 438 -20.01 18.03 -20.47
CA ASP A 438 -20.77 17.32 -21.51
C ASP A 438 -20.57 15.79 -21.47
N ASP A 439 -19.38 15.33 -21.06
CA ASP A 439 -19.10 13.90 -20.97
C ASP A 439 -19.81 13.25 -19.77
N THR A 440 -19.81 13.95 -18.63
CA THR A 440 -20.54 13.57 -17.42
C THR A 440 -22.04 13.52 -17.71
N LEU A 441 -22.61 14.52 -18.40
CA LEU A 441 -24.02 14.53 -18.78
C LEU A 441 -24.40 13.28 -19.58
N ARG A 442 -23.64 12.95 -20.63
CA ARG A 442 -23.92 11.76 -21.47
C ARG A 442 -23.77 10.46 -20.71
N THR A 443 -22.68 10.31 -19.97
CA THR A 443 -22.36 9.09 -19.22
C THR A 443 -23.39 8.83 -18.13
N LEU A 444 -23.75 9.86 -17.38
CA LEU A 444 -24.72 9.75 -16.30
C LEU A 444 -26.14 9.54 -16.84
N ALA A 445 -26.55 10.22 -17.91
CA ALA A 445 -27.84 9.99 -18.56
C ALA A 445 -28.02 8.52 -18.98
N SER A 446 -26.99 7.90 -19.57
CA SER A 446 -27.02 6.49 -19.94
C SER A 446 -27.23 5.56 -18.73
N ARG A 447 -26.56 5.85 -17.61
CA ARG A 447 -26.73 5.08 -16.36
C ARG A 447 -28.11 5.26 -15.75
N LEU A 448 -28.62 6.49 -15.71
CA LEU A 448 -29.93 6.80 -15.16
C LEU A 448 -31.05 6.09 -15.91
N ARG A 449 -31.00 6.06 -17.25
CA ARG A 449 -31.97 5.31 -18.08
C ARG A 449 -32.05 3.82 -17.72
N ARG A 450 -30.91 3.20 -17.37
CA ARG A 450 -30.86 1.78 -16.95
C ARG A 450 -31.43 1.55 -15.55
N LEU A 451 -31.55 2.59 -14.74
CA LEU A 451 -32.05 2.53 -13.38
C LEU A 451 -33.50 3.00 -13.27
N GLU A 452 -34.15 3.35 -14.39
CA GLU A 452 -35.51 3.88 -14.39
C GLU A 452 -36.51 2.97 -13.69
N ARG A 453 -37.45 3.61 -12.99
CA ARG A 453 -38.55 2.96 -12.30
C ARG A 453 -39.83 3.77 -12.46
N ARG A 454 -40.98 3.13 -12.22
CA ARG A 454 -42.31 3.75 -12.41
C ARG A 454 -42.68 4.77 -11.33
N THR A 455 -42.25 4.54 -10.10
CA THR A 455 -42.67 5.33 -8.92
C THR A 455 -41.51 6.07 -8.29
N SER A 456 -41.81 7.23 -7.69
CA SER A 456 -40.84 8.02 -6.92
C SER A 456 -40.20 7.17 -5.82
N PRO A 457 -38.86 7.21 -5.65
CA PRO A 457 -38.19 6.59 -4.50
C PRO A 457 -38.23 7.48 -3.25
N PHE A 458 -38.70 8.73 -3.37
CA PHE A 458 -38.71 9.68 -2.26
C PHE A 458 -39.91 9.47 -1.34
N THR A 459 -39.69 9.55 -0.03
CA THR A 459 -40.74 9.40 0.99
C THR A 459 -41.27 10.73 1.52
N THR A 460 -40.53 11.82 1.32
CA THR A 460 -40.97 13.17 1.63
C THR A 460 -41.74 13.79 0.46
N PRO A 461 -42.70 14.71 0.72
CA PRO A 461 -43.42 15.42 -0.33
C PRO A 461 -42.49 16.17 -1.28
N LEU A 462 -42.72 16.03 -2.59
CA LEU A 462 -42.02 16.80 -3.63
C LEU A 462 -42.89 17.96 -4.11
N PRO A 463 -42.29 19.12 -4.44
CA PRO A 463 -43.01 20.18 -5.14
C PRO A 463 -43.64 19.65 -6.44
N ARG A 464 -44.93 19.90 -6.66
CA ARG A 464 -45.71 19.31 -7.77
C ARG A 464 -45.12 19.65 -9.14
N ASP A 465 -44.63 20.89 -9.30
CA ASP A 465 -43.95 21.39 -10.51
C ASP A 465 -42.64 20.64 -10.81
N ARG A 466 -41.99 20.09 -9.78
CA ARG A 466 -40.73 19.32 -9.91
C ARG A 466 -40.98 17.85 -10.14
N ALA A 467 -42.03 17.30 -9.52
CA ALA A 467 -42.46 15.93 -9.77
C ALA A 467 -43.06 15.75 -11.18
N ALA A 468 -43.71 16.80 -11.71
CA ALA A 468 -44.26 16.79 -13.06
C ALA A 468 -43.14 16.66 -14.11
N GLY A 469 -43.22 15.60 -14.92
CA GLY A 469 -42.24 15.30 -15.96
C GLY A 469 -40.89 14.77 -15.46
N ALA A 470 -40.80 14.37 -14.20
CA ALA A 470 -39.61 13.70 -13.67
C ALA A 470 -39.60 12.22 -14.05
N HIS A 471 -38.39 11.72 -14.35
CA HIS A 471 -38.09 10.31 -14.54
C HIS A 471 -37.47 9.77 -13.24
N TRP A 472 -38.12 8.78 -12.64
CA TRP A 472 -37.67 8.21 -11.37
C TRP A 472 -36.63 7.13 -11.60
N VAL A 473 -35.63 7.05 -10.72
CA VAL A 473 -34.60 6.00 -10.78
C VAL A 473 -34.51 5.24 -9.46
N SER A 474 -34.00 4.02 -9.54
CA SER A 474 -33.63 3.24 -8.37
C SER A 474 -32.50 3.98 -7.63
N PRO A 475 -32.62 4.22 -6.31
CA PRO A 475 -31.70 5.09 -5.55
C PRO A 475 -30.39 4.38 -5.22
N LYS A 476 -29.59 4.09 -6.26
CA LYS A 476 -28.35 3.32 -6.18
C LYS A 476 -27.09 4.16 -6.40
N LEU A 477 -27.22 5.33 -6.99
CA LEU A 477 -26.08 6.18 -7.34
C LEU A 477 -25.89 7.25 -6.28
N VAL A 478 -24.75 7.17 -5.58
CA VAL A 478 -24.27 8.23 -4.70
C VAL A 478 -23.45 9.22 -5.52
N GLY A 479 -23.63 10.50 -5.23
CA GLY A 479 -22.73 11.55 -5.69
C GLY A 479 -22.59 12.63 -4.64
N GLU A 480 -21.84 13.67 -4.98
CA GLU A 480 -21.55 14.78 -4.10
C GLU A 480 -21.94 16.10 -4.75
N VAL A 481 -22.47 17.01 -3.92
CA VAL A 481 -22.83 18.37 -4.31
C VAL A 481 -22.21 19.38 -3.36
N ALA A 482 -21.72 20.48 -3.91
CA ALA A 482 -21.42 21.70 -3.17
C ALA A 482 -22.67 22.59 -3.14
N PHE A 483 -22.93 23.32 -2.05
CA PHE A 483 -24.11 24.17 -1.90
C PHE A 483 -23.83 25.35 -0.97
N LYS A 484 -24.72 26.36 -0.97
CA LYS A 484 -24.51 27.61 -0.21
C LYS A 484 -25.01 27.54 1.23
N ALA A 485 -26.14 26.88 1.47
CA ALA A 485 -26.77 26.75 2.79
C ALA A 485 -27.88 25.69 2.74
N TRP A 486 -28.25 25.18 3.91
CA TRP A 486 -29.54 24.49 4.09
C TRP A 486 -30.66 25.53 4.21
N THR A 487 -31.80 25.27 3.59
CA THR A 487 -33.03 26.02 3.86
C THR A 487 -33.72 25.48 5.11
N ASP A 488 -34.67 26.24 5.68
CA ASP A 488 -35.46 25.83 6.85
C ASP A 488 -36.27 24.53 6.59
N GLU A 489 -36.55 24.25 5.32
CA GLU A 489 -37.24 23.05 4.84
C GLU A 489 -36.29 21.86 4.61
N GLY A 490 -35.02 21.98 4.99
CA GLY A 490 -34.01 20.94 4.81
C GLY A 490 -33.59 20.74 3.35
N ARG A 491 -33.61 21.79 2.51
CA ARG A 491 -33.19 21.71 1.10
C ARG A 491 -31.84 22.37 0.86
N LEU A 492 -31.15 21.92 -0.17
CA LEU A 492 -29.89 22.49 -0.63
C LEU A 492 -30.15 23.79 -1.38
N ARG A 493 -29.55 24.90 -0.93
CA ARG A 493 -29.59 26.19 -1.62
C ARG A 493 -28.45 26.30 -2.63
N ALA A 494 -28.80 26.55 -3.89
CA ALA A 494 -27.87 26.72 -5.01
C ALA A 494 -26.82 25.58 -5.13
N PRO A 495 -27.25 24.31 -5.20
CA PRO A 495 -26.33 23.20 -5.31
C PRO A 495 -25.65 23.17 -6.69
N ALA A 496 -24.39 22.72 -6.71
CA ALA A 496 -23.61 22.41 -7.90
C ALA A 496 -23.04 20.99 -7.78
N TRP A 497 -23.12 20.22 -8.85
CA TRP A 497 -22.64 18.85 -8.89
C TRP A 497 -21.10 18.81 -8.84
N ARG A 498 -20.54 17.93 -8.00
CA ARG A 498 -19.11 17.67 -7.95
C ARG A 498 -18.72 16.35 -8.62
N GLY A 499 -19.57 15.34 -8.52
CA GLY A 499 -19.29 14.04 -9.14
C GLY A 499 -20.03 12.87 -8.54
N LEU A 500 -19.97 11.73 -9.21
CA LEU A 500 -20.37 10.45 -8.62
C LEU A 500 -19.34 9.98 -7.59
N ARG A 501 -19.82 9.30 -6.55
CA ARG A 501 -19.01 8.67 -5.50
C ARG A 501 -19.19 7.15 -5.55
N PRO A 502 -18.58 6.45 -6.54
CA PRO A 502 -18.72 4.99 -6.66
C PRO A 502 -18.07 4.22 -5.50
N ASP A 503 -17.20 4.89 -4.73
CA ASP A 503 -16.61 4.45 -3.48
C ASP A 503 -17.58 4.50 -2.29
N ARG A 504 -18.81 5.01 -2.48
CA ARG A 504 -19.84 5.15 -1.44
C ARG A 504 -21.11 4.39 -1.81
N THR A 505 -21.87 3.95 -0.82
CA THR A 505 -23.20 3.33 -1.02
C THR A 505 -24.31 4.13 -0.32
N PRO A 506 -25.56 4.06 -0.81
CA PRO A 506 -26.69 4.72 -0.15
C PRO A 506 -26.84 4.38 1.34
N GLU A 507 -26.55 3.14 1.72
CA GLU A 507 -26.67 2.65 3.09
C GLU A 507 -25.68 3.33 4.04
N GLU A 508 -24.48 3.66 3.56
CA GLU A 508 -23.45 4.39 4.33
C GLU A 508 -23.80 5.85 4.62
N LEU A 509 -24.84 6.39 3.96
CA LEU A 509 -25.33 7.75 4.15
C LEU A 509 -26.48 7.82 5.15
N ILE A 510 -27.03 6.67 5.57
CA ILE A 510 -28.05 6.60 6.62
C ILE A 510 -27.37 7.06 7.92
N ARG A 511 -27.83 8.19 8.45
CA ARG A 511 -27.40 8.72 9.73
C ARG A 511 -28.26 8.18 10.85
#